data_AF-A0A671G6K1-F1
#
_entry.id   AF-A0A671G6K1-F1
#
_cell.length_a   1.000
_cell.length_b   1.000
_cell.length_c   1.000
_cell.angle_alpha   90.00
_cell.angle_beta   90.00
_cell.angle_gamma   90.00
#
_symmetry.space_group_name_H-M   'P 1'
#
loop_
_entity.id
_entity.type
_entity.pdbx_description
1 polymer ?
#
loop_
_entity_poly.entity_id
_entity_poly.type
_entity_poly.pdbx_seq_one_letter_code
_entity_poly.pdbx_strand_id
1 'polypeptide(L)'
;MKLLTVLMLIALPVSCFAGSGCPLFEKMIDNLASSEVGVDQFVEDFQEFVDDEDTANALKEMKQSFLDQDYKTLENFQMVQVISISSLSFLNPLDRASRF
;
A
#
# COMPACT_ATOMS: atom_id res chain seq x y z
N MET A 1 -12.49 -29.42 -22.42
CA MET A 1 -11.35 -28.61 -21.94
C MET A 1 -11.53 -27.11 -22.20
N LYS A 2 -12.73 -26.55 -21.97
CA LYS A 2 -12.99 -25.08 -22.08
C LYS A 2 -13.29 -24.45 -20.72
N LEU A 3 -13.93 -25.20 -19.81
CA LEU A 3 -14.26 -24.76 -18.45
C LEU A 3 -13.03 -24.42 -17.60
N LEU A 4 -11.98 -25.26 -17.63
CA LEU A 4 -10.73 -24.98 -16.89
C LEU A 4 -10.05 -23.68 -17.34
N THR A 5 -10.04 -23.41 -18.65
CA THR A 5 -9.47 -22.19 -19.23
C THR A 5 -10.30 -20.97 -18.84
N VAL A 6 -11.64 -21.07 -18.85
CA VAL A 6 -12.53 -20.00 -18.40
C VAL A 6 -12.34 -19.70 -16.92
N LEU A 7 -12.15 -20.73 -16.08
CA LEU A 7 -11.95 -20.56 -14.64
C LEU A 7 -10.58 -19.90 -14.33
N MET A 8 -9.53 -20.28 -15.05
CA MET A 8 -8.22 -19.61 -14.99
C MET A 8 -8.33 -18.14 -15.41
N LEU A 9 -9.04 -17.85 -16.50
CA LEU A 9 -9.25 -16.49 -17.01
C LEU A 9 -10.10 -15.60 -16.07
N ILE A 10 -10.96 -16.18 -15.24
CA ILE A 10 -11.71 -15.43 -14.20
C ILE A 10 -10.84 -15.17 -12.96
N ALA A 11 -9.87 -16.04 -12.67
CA ALA A 11 -8.94 -15.85 -11.55
C ALA A 11 -7.83 -14.82 -11.86
N LEU A 12 -7.39 -14.73 -13.12
CA LEU A 12 -6.36 -13.79 -13.59
C LEU A 12 -6.65 -12.29 -13.26
N PRO A 13 -7.87 -11.76 -13.45
CA PRO A 13 -8.24 -10.40 -13.04
C PRO A 13 -8.13 -10.19 -11.53
N VAL A 14 -8.43 -11.21 -10.72
CA VAL A 14 -8.43 -11.09 -9.25
C VAL A 14 -7.00 -10.95 -8.73
N SER A 15 -6.02 -11.61 -9.35
CA SER A 15 -4.60 -11.47 -9.00
C SER A 15 -3.95 -10.21 -9.56
N CYS A 16 -4.41 -9.70 -10.72
CA CYS A 16 -3.78 -8.54 -11.37
C CYS A 16 -4.33 -7.17 -10.94
N PHE A 17 -5.39 -7.13 -10.12
CA PHE A 17 -5.97 -5.90 -9.55
C PHE A 17 -5.73 -5.75 -8.04
N ALA A 18 -4.87 -6.58 -7.44
CA ALA A 18 -4.52 -6.50 -6.03
C ALA A 18 -3.52 -5.35 -5.78
N GLY A 19 -4.02 -4.13 -5.75
CA GLY A 19 -3.27 -2.91 -5.47
C GLY A 19 -4.21 -1.79 -5.04
N SER A 20 -3.68 -0.76 -4.41
CA SER A 20 -4.46 0.40 -3.95
C SER A 20 -5.00 1.23 -5.12
N GLY A 21 -4.45 1.02 -6.33
CA GLY A 21 -4.68 1.87 -7.50
C GLY A 21 -3.94 3.21 -7.39
N CYS A 22 -3.18 3.45 -6.32
CA CYS A 22 -2.42 4.67 -6.07
C CYS A 22 -0.94 4.31 -5.81
N PRO A 23 -0.07 4.40 -6.84
CA PRO A 23 1.36 4.08 -6.70
C PRO A 23 2.08 4.90 -5.63
N LEU A 24 1.65 6.15 -5.42
CA LEU A 24 2.22 7.03 -4.39
C LEU A 24 1.96 6.47 -2.98
N PHE A 25 0.73 5.99 -2.74
CA PHE A 25 0.35 5.43 -1.45
C PHE A 25 1.05 4.08 -1.20
N GLU A 26 1.19 3.25 -2.23
CA GLU A 26 1.99 2.02 -2.17
C GLU A 26 3.46 2.33 -1.81
N LYS A 27 4.08 3.30 -2.50
CA LYS A 27 5.44 3.76 -2.15
C LYS A 27 5.53 4.23 -0.70
N MET A 28 4.53 4.97 -0.21
CA MET A 28 4.51 5.45 1.17
C MET A 28 4.49 4.30 2.18
N ILE A 29 3.62 3.31 1.98
CA ILE A 29 3.53 2.14 2.86
C ILE A 29 4.83 1.34 2.86
N ASP A 30 5.42 1.12 1.67
CA ASP A 30 6.67 0.38 1.52
C ASP A 30 7.83 1.09 2.23
N ASN A 31 7.98 2.41 2.00
CA ASN A 31 9.01 3.21 2.65
C ASN A 31 8.77 3.31 4.17
N LEU A 32 7.52 3.34 4.62
CA LEU A 32 7.18 3.45 6.04
C LEU A 32 7.56 2.17 6.80
N ALA A 33 7.24 1.00 6.24
CA ALA A 33 7.53 -0.30 6.84
C ALA A 33 8.98 -0.77 6.66
N SER A 34 9.74 -0.18 5.73
CA SER A 34 11.15 -0.52 5.50
C SER A 34 12.07 0.04 6.58
N SER A 35 12.93 -0.81 7.15
CA SER A 35 14.01 -0.40 8.05
C SER A 35 15.21 0.21 7.31
N GLU A 36 15.26 0.08 5.98
CA GLU A 36 16.34 0.65 5.14
C GLU A 36 16.14 2.14 4.87
N VAL A 37 14.88 2.61 4.93
CA VAL A 37 14.54 4.03 4.75
C VAL A 37 14.62 4.74 6.09
N GLY A 38 15.54 5.69 6.21
CA GLY A 38 15.66 6.55 7.41
C GLY A 38 14.59 7.64 7.49
N VAL A 39 14.53 8.34 8.62
CA VAL A 39 13.56 9.43 8.85
C VAL A 39 13.74 10.58 7.85
N ASP A 40 14.95 11.07 7.68
CA ASP A 40 15.21 12.21 6.79
C ASP A 40 14.91 11.87 5.33
N GLN A 41 15.31 10.68 4.88
CA GLN A 41 15.01 10.17 3.54
C GLN A 41 13.50 10.04 3.33
N PHE A 42 12.76 9.54 4.33
CA PHE A 42 11.30 9.43 4.23
C PHE A 42 10.63 10.80 4.06
N VAL A 43 11.05 11.82 4.82
CA VAL A 43 10.51 13.17 4.67
C VAL A 43 10.86 13.76 3.30
N GLU A 44 12.09 13.56 2.83
CA GLU A 44 12.53 14.03 1.50
C GLU A 44 11.73 13.36 0.36
N ASP A 45 11.45 12.06 0.48
CA ASP A 45 10.67 11.29 -0.49
C ASP A 45 9.23 11.80 -0.68
N PHE A 46 8.68 12.48 0.33
CA PHE A 46 7.30 13.00 0.36
C PHE A 46 7.22 14.53 0.54
N GLN A 47 8.33 15.26 0.35
CA GLN A 47 8.42 16.70 0.58
C GLN A 47 7.40 17.53 -0.23
N GLU A 48 6.97 17.03 -1.41
CA GLU A 48 5.94 17.67 -2.24
C GLU A 48 4.59 17.80 -1.51
N PHE A 49 4.36 16.98 -0.49
CA PHE A 49 3.14 16.95 0.32
C PHE A 49 3.32 17.60 1.70
N VAL A 50 4.44 18.30 1.93
CA VAL A 50 4.77 18.92 3.20
C VAL A 50 4.63 20.43 3.08
N ASP A 51 3.48 20.95 3.51
CA ASP A 51 3.15 22.36 3.40
C ASP A 51 3.78 23.22 4.51
N ASP A 52 4.08 22.62 5.67
CA ASP A 52 4.57 23.33 6.85
C ASP A 52 5.47 22.45 7.76
N GLU A 53 6.06 23.10 8.76
CA GLU A 53 6.95 22.45 9.73
C GLU A 53 6.22 21.44 10.61
N ASP A 54 4.95 21.67 10.93
CA ASP A 54 4.14 20.75 11.75
C ASP A 54 3.91 19.43 11.00
N THR A 55 3.62 19.49 9.71
CA THR A 55 3.49 18.34 8.81
C THR A 55 4.81 17.60 8.66
N ALA A 56 5.92 18.33 8.53
CA ALA A 56 7.25 17.73 8.50
C ALA A 56 7.56 16.98 9.80
N ASN A 57 7.24 17.56 10.95
CA ASN A 57 7.44 16.94 12.26
C ASN A 57 6.55 15.72 12.46
N ALA A 58 5.28 15.78 12.03
CA ALA A 58 4.38 14.63 12.05
C ALA A 58 4.91 13.46 11.20
N LEU A 59 5.45 13.72 10.01
CA LEU A 59 6.07 12.69 9.16
C LEU A 59 7.31 12.08 9.83
N LYS A 60 8.13 12.89 10.50
CA LYS A 60 9.30 12.41 11.26
C LYS A 60 8.89 11.49 12.40
N GLU A 61 7.94 11.93 13.24
CA GLU A 61 7.44 11.15 14.36
C GLU A 61 6.77 9.84 13.88
N MET A 62 5.96 9.94 12.83
CA MET A 62 5.34 8.77 12.21
C MET A 62 6.41 7.78 11.75
N LYS A 63 7.41 8.21 10.97
CA LYS A 63 8.46 7.29 10.50
C LYS A 63 9.28 6.71 11.65
N GLN A 64 9.66 7.53 12.63
CA GLN A 64 10.39 7.06 13.80
C GLN A 64 9.61 5.98 14.55
N SER A 65 8.29 6.15 14.72
CA SER A 65 7.46 5.15 15.41
C SER A 65 7.48 3.76 14.74
N PHE A 66 7.63 3.71 13.41
CA PHE A 66 7.77 2.47 12.65
C PHE A 66 9.17 1.88 12.77
N LEU A 67 10.21 2.70 12.79
CA LEU A 67 11.58 2.23 13.04
C LEU A 67 11.75 1.64 14.44
N ASP A 68 10.94 2.09 15.40
CA ASP A 68 10.91 1.58 16.77
C ASP A 68 10.11 0.26 16.90
N GLN A 69 9.39 -0.18 15.86
CA GLN A 69 8.66 -1.46 15.88
C GLN A 69 9.58 -2.65 15.63
N ASP A 70 9.17 -3.82 16.12
CA ASP A 70 9.84 -5.07 15.77
C ASP A 70 9.48 -5.55 14.36
N TYR A 71 10.35 -6.39 13.77
CA TYR A 71 10.18 -6.95 12.43
C TYR A 71 8.81 -7.59 12.20
N LYS A 72 8.28 -8.35 13.18
CA LYS A 72 7.01 -9.06 13.03
C LYS A 72 5.84 -8.08 12.98
N THR A 73 5.91 -6.99 13.75
CA THR A 73 4.91 -5.93 13.70
C THR A 73 4.91 -5.21 12.35
N LEU A 74 6.09 -4.91 11.79
CA LEU A 74 6.24 -4.32 10.46
C LEU A 74 5.71 -5.24 9.35
N GLU A 75 6.04 -6.53 9.40
CA GLU A 75 5.54 -7.55 8.46
C GLU A 75 4.00 -7.67 8.54
N ASN A 76 3.44 -7.68 9.75
CA ASN A 76 1.98 -7.72 9.93
C ASN A 76 1.30 -6.45 9.41
N PHE A 77 1.92 -5.28 9.58
CA PHE A 77 1.38 -4.02 9.06
C PHE A 77 1.23 -4.06 7.53
N GLN A 78 2.27 -4.52 6.82
CA GLN A 78 2.22 -4.69 5.37
C GLN A 78 1.09 -5.66 4.97
N MET A 79 0.95 -6.78 5.68
CA MET A 79 -0.11 -7.75 5.42
C MET A 79 -1.52 -7.18 5.65
N VAL A 80 -1.74 -6.42 6.73
CA VAL A 80 -3.01 -5.74 7.00
C VAL A 80 -3.34 -4.76 5.88
N GLN A 81 -2.34 -4.03 5.39
CA GLN A 81 -2.52 -3.05 4.32
C GLN A 81 -2.93 -3.73 3.00
N VAL A 82 -2.25 -4.82 2.62
CA VAL A 82 -2.59 -5.62 1.42
C VAL A 82 -4.01 -6.20 1.53
N ILE A 83 -4.39 -6.75 2.68
CA ILE A 83 -5.73 -7.31 2.90
C ILE A 83 -6.81 -6.21 2.81
N SER A 84 -6.57 -5.05 3.42
CA SER A 84 -7.53 -3.94 3.45
C SER A 84 -7.80 -3.39 2.06
N ILE A 85 -6.73 -3.18 1.27
CA ILE A 85 -6.82 -2.75 -0.13
C ILE A 85 -7.57 -3.78 -0.98
N SER A 86 -7.17 -5.05 -0.90
CA SER A 86 -7.74 -6.11 -1.73
C SER A 86 -9.23 -6.34 -1.43
N SER A 87 -9.62 -6.18 -0.16
CA SER A 87 -11.02 -6.25 0.28
C SER A 87 -11.85 -5.09 -0.28
N LEU A 88 -11.26 -3.89 -0.37
CA LEU A 88 -11.91 -2.73 -0.99
C LEU A 88 -12.05 -2.90 -2.51
N SER A 89 -11.07 -3.46 -3.21
CA SER A 89 -11.18 -3.78 -4.66
C SER A 89 -12.30 -4.79 -4.94
N PHE A 90 -12.61 -5.66 -3.96
CA PHE A 90 -13.76 -6.58 -4.04
C PHE A 90 -15.12 -5.90 -3.86
N LEU A 91 -15.16 -4.79 -3.13
CA LEU A 91 -16.40 -4.08 -2.74
C LEU A 91 -16.64 -2.79 -3.54
N ASN A 92 -15.65 -2.25 -4.24
CA ASN A 92 -15.78 -1.00 -4.97
C ASN A 92 -16.60 -1.16 -6.28
N PRO A 93 -17.71 -0.42 -6.47
CA PRO A 93 -18.52 -0.47 -7.69
C PRO A 93 -17.78 0.02 -8.94
N LEU A 94 -16.77 0.90 -8.79
CA LEU A 94 -15.99 1.43 -9.91
C LEU A 94 -15.08 0.35 -10.55
N ASP A 95 -14.58 -0.60 -9.75
CA ASP A 95 -13.86 -1.79 -10.23
C ASP A 95 -14.78 -2.85 -10.87
N ARG A 96 -16.10 -2.65 -10.78
CA ARG A 96 -17.10 -3.43 -11.52
C ARG A 96 -17.39 -2.80 -12.90
N ALA A 97 -17.22 -1.48 -13.04
CA ALA A 97 -17.47 -0.77 -14.29
C ALA A 97 -16.34 -0.93 -15.32
N SER A 98 -15.10 -1.15 -14.87
CA SER A 98 -13.96 -1.56 -15.72
C SER A 98 -14.01 -3.04 -16.15
N ARG A 99 -15.05 -3.77 -15.72
CA ARG A 99 -15.24 -5.22 -15.91
C ARG A 99 -16.22 -5.58 -17.04
N PHE A 100 -16.70 -4.58 -17.81
CA PHE A 100 -17.54 -4.74 -19.00
C PHE A 100 -16.94 -4.03 -20.22
#